data_AF-A0A4P5W5E8-F1
#
_entry.id   AF-A0A4P5W5E8-F1
#
_cell.length_a   1.000
_cell.length_b   1.000
_cell.length_c   1.000
_cell.angle_alpha   90.00
_cell.angle_beta   90.00
_cell.angle_gamma   90.00
#
_symmetry.space_group_name_H-M   'P 1'
#
loop_
_entity.id
_entity.type
_entity.pdbx_description
1 polymer ?
#
loop_
_entity_poly.entity_id
_entity_poly.type
_entity_poly.pdbx_seq_one_letter_code
_entity_poly.pdbx_strand_id
1 'polypeptide(L)'
;MSDFDFGGDAFDLNSAEDREILQFVLSQALFGEATGVYCGKSLYAATSLEAARFYLRQARQELNHLELFAEIFRTLEITPKPAHWVIKVLSAHNNYYPLKVFMEHAIGEGMVLDIFRDVMMQTLPDSDPRVPEIKKKLAVVCREEEEHIAWGEKETKRFLAESPWLRHPYYGLLELQLSVAPIVTRAFAGRAAQHKVLRHLPRFVDHVKARVWKQGQELGFVPAVRPGLGYRLFAMTWGVLLFIRSQFSRSTSTLEKTYLTELGFTP
;
A
#
# COMPACT_ATOMS: atom_id res chain seq x y z
N MET A 1 7.22 -1.99 16.46
CA MET A 1 6.06 -1.26 15.89
C MET A 1 4.88 -1.50 16.83
N SER A 2 4.01 -0.51 17.01
CA SER A 2 2.83 -0.65 17.88
C SER A 2 1.65 -1.11 17.05
N ASP A 3 1.05 -2.22 17.40
CA ASP A 3 -0.10 -2.76 16.68
C ASP A 3 -1.37 -1.97 17.06
N PHE A 4 -2.15 -1.56 16.05
CA PHE A 4 -3.48 -1.01 16.29
C PHE A 4 -4.41 -2.15 16.77
N ASP A 5 -5.20 -1.92 17.83
CA ASP A 5 -6.09 -2.95 18.38
C ASP A 5 -7.54 -2.77 17.90
N PHE A 6 -8.07 -3.79 17.21
CA PHE A 6 -9.48 -3.88 16.80
C PHE A 6 -10.42 -4.40 17.89
N GLY A 7 -9.92 -4.68 19.10
CA GLY A 7 -10.71 -5.08 20.26
C GLY A 7 -11.35 -6.47 20.14
N GLY A 8 -10.76 -7.34 19.31
CA GLY A 8 -11.30 -8.65 18.99
C GLY A 8 -12.53 -8.64 18.08
N ASP A 9 -12.92 -7.48 17.52
CA ASP A 9 -13.96 -7.43 16.51
C ASP A 9 -13.50 -8.14 15.23
N ALA A 10 -14.34 -9.01 14.70
CA ALA A 10 -14.09 -9.75 13.48
C ALA A 10 -15.22 -9.57 12.47
N PHE A 11 -14.87 -9.75 11.20
CA PHE A 11 -15.84 -9.90 10.12
C PHE A 11 -16.62 -11.22 10.27
N ASP A 12 -17.85 -11.22 9.80
CA ASP A 12 -18.67 -12.42 9.66
C ASP A 12 -18.63 -12.93 8.21
N LEU A 13 -17.94 -14.05 7.97
CA LEU A 13 -17.80 -14.61 6.61
C LEU A 13 -19.10 -15.18 6.04
N ASN A 14 -20.19 -15.23 6.82
CA ASN A 14 -21.54 -15.58 6.36
C ASN A 14 -22.40 -14.33 6.06
N SER A 15 -21.97 -13.14 6.50
CA SER A 15 -22.62 -11.87 6.19
C SER A 15 -22.30 -11.45 4.76
N ALA A 16 -23.34 -11.24 3.95
CA ALA A 16 -23.16 -10.74 2.58
C ALA A 16 -22.45 -9.38 2.55
N GLU A 17 -22.71 -8.52 3.54
CA GLU A 17 -22.08 -7.20 3.66
C GLU A 17 -20.57 -7.32 3.96
N ASP A 18 -20.19 -8.11 4.95
CA ASP A 18 -18.79 -8.32 5.33
C ASP A 18 -18.00 -8.99 4.20
N ARG A 19 -18.62 -9.98 3.52
CA ARG A 19 -18.03 -10.62 2.33
C ARG A 19 -17.79 -9.61 1.21
N GLU A 20 -18.72 -8.69 0.98
CA GLU A 20 -18.55 -7.63 -0.02
C GLU A 20 -17.41 -6.66 0.35
N ILE A 21 -17.29 -6.30 1.63
CA ILE A 21 -16.22 -5.44 2.13
C ILE A 21 -14.86 -6.15 1.94
N LEU A 22 -14.75 -7.41 2.36
CA LEU A 22 -13.53 -8.21 2.21
C LEU A 22 -13.17 -8.39 0.74
N GLN A 23 -14.15 -8.68 -0.12
CA GLN A 23 -13.98 -8.74 -1.56
C GLN A 23 -13.41 -7.44 -2.10
N PHE A 24 -13.95 -6.29 -1.69
CA PHE A 24 -13.44 -4.99 -2.12
C PHE A 24 -11.98 -4.80 -1.70
N VAL A 25 -11.63 -5.00 -0.43
CA VAL A 25 -10.27 -4.81 0.12
C VAL A 25 -9.27 -5.74 -0.57
N LEU A 26 -9.57 -7.04 -0.63
CA LEU A 26 -8.72 -8.03 -1.28
C LEU A 26 -8.54 -7.76 -2.78
N SER A 27 -9.56 -7.19 -3.44
CA SER A 27 -9.45 -6.84 -4.86
C SER A 27 -8.49 -5.68 -5.09
N GLN A 28 -8.43 -4.73 -4.16
CA GLN A 28 -7.48 -3.62 -4.25
C GLN A 28 -6.06 -4.12 -3.99
N ALA A 29 -5.89 -5.02 -3.02
CA ALA A 29 -4.61 -5.68 -2.73
C ALA A 29 -4.11 -6.49 -3.94
N LEU A 30 -4.94 -7.38 -4.49
CA LEU A 30 -4.58 -8.19 -5.67
C LEU A 30 -4.20 -7.32 -6.87
N PHE A 31 -4.91 -6.22 -7.12
CA PHE A 31 -4.52 -5.28 -8.16
C PHE A 31 -3.18 -4.60 -7.85
N GLY A 32 -2.95 -4.25 -6.58
CA GLY A 32 -1.67 -3.77 -6.06
C GLY A 32 -0.53 -4.71 -6.42
N GLU A 33 -0.65 -6.00 -6.09
CA GLU A 33 0.36 -7.03 -6.43
C GLU A 33 0.56 -7.15 -7.96
N ALA A 34 -0.54 -7.11 -8.74
CA ALA A 34 -0.48 -7.16 -10.20
C ALA A 34 0.33 -5.98 -10.79
N THR A 35 0.23 -4.82 -10.16
CA THR A 35 1.09 -3.67 -10.49
C THR A 35 2.48 -3.80 -9.87
N GLY A 36 2.62 -4.35 -8.67
CA GLY A 36 3.88 -4.57 -7.98
C GLY A 36 4.91 -5.33 -8.82
N VAL A 37 4.47 -6.30 -9.64
CA VAL A 37 5.32 -7.03 -10.61
C VAL A 37 6.16 -6.10 -11.52
N TYR A 38 5.68 -4.89 -11.83
CA TYR A 38 6.46 -3.93 -12.64
C TYR A 38 7.67 -3.35 -11.90
N CYS A 39 7.87 -3.64 -10.62
CA CYS A 39 9.15 -3.48 -9.97
C CYS A 39 10.30 -4.11 -10.76
N GLY A 40 10.04 -5.17 -11.54
CA GLY A 40 10.99 -5.78 -12.47
C GLY A 40 11.59 -4.80 -13.50
N LYS A 41 10.87 -3.74 -13.91
CA LYS A 41 11.44 -2.71 -14.80
C LYS A 41 12.55 -1.89 -14.12
N SER A 42 12.53 -1.80 -12.79
CA SER A 42 13.56 -1.09 -12.03
C SER A 42 14.93 -1.76 -12.09
N LEU A 43 15.03 -3.02 -12.55
CA LEU A 43 16.34 -3.64 -12.80
C LEU A 43 17.19 -2.80 -13.76
N TYR A 44 16.58 -2.16 -14.76
CA TYR A 44 17.30 -1.31 -15.72
C TYR A 44 17.71 0.05 -15.14
N ALA A 45 17.06 0.48 -14.05
CA ALA A 45 17.38 1.72 -13.34
C ALA A 45 18.22 1.49 -12.08
N ALA A 46 18.54 0.23 -11.76
CA ALA A 46 19.29 -0.13 -10.56
C ALA A 46 20.69 0.50 -10.60
N THR A 47 21.01 1.28 -9.57
CA THR A 47 22.30 1.99 -9.46
C THR A 47 23.40 1.15 -8.81
N SER A 48 23.07 -0.07 -8.35
CA SER A 48 24.01 -0.99 -7.71
C SER A 48 23.61 -2.45 -7.94
N LEU A 49 24.57 -3.37 -7.74
CA LEU A 49 24.30 -4.81 -7.76
C LEU A 49 23.32 -5.23 -6.66
N GLU A 50 23.34 -4.53 -5.52
CA GLU A 50 22.41 -4.78 -4.42
C GLU A 50 20.97 -4.45 -4.85
N ALA A 51 20.78 -3.28 -5.48
CA ALA A 51 19.48 -2.85 -6.03
C ALA A 51 18.98 -3.81 -7.12
N ALA A 52 19.87 -4.25 -8.02
CA ALA A 52 19.50 -5.20 -9.06
C ALA A 52 19.06 -6.56 -8.48
N ARG A 53 19.77 -7.06 -7.46
CA ARG A 53 19.40 -8.30 -6.76
C ARG A 53 18.10 -8.14 -5.98
N PHE A 54 17.87 -6.98 -5.38
CA PHE A 54 16.62 -6.67 -4.70
C PHE A 54 15.43 -6.73 -5.67
N TYR A 55 15.48 -6.00 -6.79
CA TYR A 55 14.35 -5.99 -7.74
C TYR A 55 14.10 -7.33 -8.41
N LEU A 56 15.14 -8.14 -8.64
CA LEU A 56 14.94 -9.50 -9.13
C LEU A 56 14.16 -10.36 -8.13
N ARG A 57 14.49 -10.25 -6.83
CA ARG A 57 13.77 -10.98 -5.77
C ARG A 57 12.36 -10.45 -5.61
N GLN A 58 12.19 -9.12 -5.48
CA GLN A 58 10.87 -8.51 -5.32
C GLN A 58 9.96 -8.89 -6.49
N ALA A 59 10.39 -8.78 -7.74
CA ALA A 59 9.55 -9.15 -8.88
C ALA A 59 9.05 -10.60 -8.81
N ARG A 60 9.85 -11.52 -8.26
CA ARG A 60 9.43 -12.90 -8.00
C ARG A 60 8.46 -13.02 -6.82
N GLN A 61 8.66 -12.23 -5.76
CA GLN A 61 7.78 -12.18 -4.59
C GLN A 61 6.40 -11.66 -4.99
N GLU A 62 6.32 -10.55 -5.75
CA GLU A 62 5.09 -9.95 -6.28
C GLU A 62 4.31 -10.94 -7.19
N LEU A 63 5.02 -11.69 -8.04
CA LEU A 63 4.39 -12.77 -8.83
C LEU A 63 3.82 -13.88 -7.96
N ASN A 64 4.51 -14.23 -6.87
CA ASN A 64 4.01 -15.22 -5.92
C ASN A 64 2.83 -14.68 -5.11
N HIS A 65 2.83 -13.38 -4.75
CA HIS A 65 1.72 -12.74 -4.05
C HIS A 65 0.44 -12.80 -4.88
N LEU A 66 0.50 -12.56 -6.20
CA LEU A 66 -0.65 -12.73 -7.11
C LEU A 66 -1.31 -14.11 -6.94
N GLU A 67 -0.52 -15.19 -6.93
CA GLU A 67 -1.02 -16.55 -6.75
C GLU A 67 -1.60 -16.76 -5.33
N LEU A 68 -0.91 -16.26 -4.29
CA LEU A 68 -1.40 -16.34 -2.93
C LEU A 68 -2.75 -15.64 -2.76
N PHE A 69 -2.91 -14.45 -3.32
CA PHE A 69 -4.20 -13.74 -3.29
C PHE A 69 -5.26 -14.47 -4.11
N ALA A 70 -4.93 -15.00 -5.28
CA ALA A 70 -5.86 -15.82 -6.07
C ALA A 70 -6.37 -17.04 -5.27
N GLU A 71 -5.49 -17.71 -4.53
CA GLU A 71 -5.88 -18.79 -3.63
C GLU A 71 -6.74 -18.30 -2.45
N ILE A 72 -6.50 -17.12 -1.90
CA ILE A 72 -7.37 -16.51 -0.88
C ILE A 72 -8.78 -16.28 -1.44
N PHE A 73 -8.90 -15.73 -2.65
CA PHE A 73 -10.19 -15.54 -3.32
C PHE A 73 -10.95 -16.87 -3.51
N ARG A 74 -10.26 -17.90 -4.00
CA ARG A 74 -10.84 -19.25 -4.17
C ARG A 74 -11.26 -19.85 -2.83
N THR A 75 -10.42 -19.73 -1.80
CA THR A 75 -10.68 -20.23 -0.44
C THR A 75 -11.92 -19.56 0.17
N LEU A 76 -12.06 -18.25 0.00
CA LEU A 76 -13.20 -17.49 0.48
C LEU A 76 -14.45 -17.62 -0.42
N GLU A 77 -14.34 -18.28 -1.57
CA GLU A 77 -15.40 -18.43 -2.57
C GLU A 77 -15.95 -17.07 -3.01
N ILE A 78 -15.06 -16.14 -3.31
CA ILE A 78 -15.38 -14.80 -3.84
C ILE A 78 -14.61 -14.56 -5.13
N THR A 79 -15.16 -13.72 -6.00
CA THR A 79 -14.53 -13.30 -7.26
C THR A 79 -13.89 -11.92 -7.11
N PRO A 80 -12.69 -11.67 -7.63
CA PRO A 80 -12.12 -10.31 -7.64
C PRO A 80 -13.01 -9.30 -8.35
N LYS A 81 -13.04 -8.07 -7.84
CA LYS A 81 -13.68 -6.90 -8.46
C LYS A 81 -12.64 -6.03 -9.16
N PRO A 82 -13.01 -5.23 -10.17
CA PRO A 82 -12.10 -4.23 -10.74
C PRO A 82 -11.59 -3.26 -9.68
N ALA A 83 -10.32 -2.88 -9.79
CA ALA A 83 -9.73 -1.91 -8.87
C ALA A 83 -10.40 -0.54 -8.97
N HIS A 84 -10.59 0.09 -7.82
CA HIS A 84 -11.12 1.45 -7.72
C HIS A 84 -10.17 2.44 -8.40
N TRP A 85 -10.70 3.45 -9.08
CA TRP A 85 -9.90 4.38 -9.88
C TRP A 85 -8.83 5.12 -9.06
N VAL A 86 -9.11 5.42 -7.78
CA VAL A 86 -8.11 6.01 -6.87
C VAL A 86 -6.92 5.07 -6.68
N ILE A 87 -7.17 3.77 -6.48
CA ILE A 87 -6.11 2.77 -6.35
C ILE A 87 -5.32 2.68 -7.66
N LYS A 88 -5.98 2.68 -8.82
CA LYS A 88 -5.29 2.74 -10.12
C LYS A 88 -4.36 3.96 -10.27
N VAL A 89 -4.73 5.10 -9.70
CA VAL A 89 -3.88 6.31 -9.70
C VAL A 89 -2.71 6.18 -8.72
N LEU A 90 -2.95 5.64 -7.52
CA LEU A 90 -1.94 5.49 -6.47
C LEU A 90 -0.93 4.38 -6.77
N SER A 91 -1.38 3.28 -7.38
CA SER A 91 -0.55 2.16 -7.84
C SER A 91 0.10 2.40 -9.21
N ALA A 92 -0.06 3.59 -9.78
CA ALA A 92 0.57 3.91 -11.05
C ALA A 92 2.09 4.02 -10.89
N HIS A 93 2.83 3.27 -11.70
CA HIS A 93 4.29 3.24 -11.58
C HIS A 93 4.95 4.58 -11.82
N ASN A 94 5.91 4.86 -10.93
CA ASN A 94 6.79 5.99 -11.02
C ASN A 94 8.07 5.59 -11.74
N ASN A 95 8.31 6.20 -12.90
CA ASN A 95 9.55 5.97 -13.63
C ASN A 95 10.69 6.92 -13.20
N TYR A 96 10.41 7.84 -12.27
CA TYR A 96 11.45 8.56 -11.55
C TYR A 96 11.88 7.76 -10.32
N TYR A 97 13.07 7.16 -10.40
CA TYR A 97 13.55 6.15 -9.47
C TYR A 97 13.55 6.58 -7.98
N PRO A 98 14.00 7.78 -7.58
CA PRO A 98 13.91 8.21 -6.18
C PRO A 98 12.47 8.27 -5.67
N LEU A 99 11.55 8.79 -6.48
CA LEU A 99 10.15 8.89 -6.12
C LEU A 99 9.48 7.52 -6.02
N LYS A 100 9.83 6.59 -6.90
CA LYS A 100 9.42 5.19 -6.79
C LYS A 100 9.83 4.61 -5.45
N VAL A 101 11.12 4.69 -5.12
CA VAL A 101 11.65 4.16 -3.86
C VAL A 101 10.92 4.72 -2.65
N PHE A 102 10.66 6.03 -2.67
CA PHE A 102 9.94 6.69 -1.59
C PHE A 102 8.45 6.31 -1.52
N MET A 103 7.71 6.47 -2.63
CA MET A 103 6.25 6.35 -2.66
C MET A 103 5.76 4.91 -2.71
N GLU A 104 6.43 4.05 -3.48
CA GLU A 104 6.05 2.65 -3.63
C GLU A 104 6.59 1.86 -2.43
N HIS A 105 7.91 1.87 -2.20
CA HIS A 105 8.51 1.00 -1.19
C HIS A 105 8.46 1.56 0.25
N ALA A 106 9.06 2.72 0.50
CA ALA A 106 9.21 3.19 1.88
C ALA A 106 7.85 3.51 2.54
N ILE A 107 6.96 4.18 1.81
CA ILE A 107 5.69 4.68 2.36
C ILE A 107 4.50 3.83 1.92
N GLY A 108 4.39 3.49 0.63
CA GLY A 108 3.23 2.81 0.04
C GLY A 108 3.01 1.41 0.59
N GLU A 109 4.01 0.54 0.42
CA GLU A 109 4.01 -0.83 0.96
C GLU A 109 3.81 -0.81 2.49
N GLY A 110 4.40 0.17 3.19
CA GLY A 110 4.18 0.37 4.62
C GLY A 110 2.71 0.60 5.00
N MET A 111 1.97 1.41 4.24
CA MET A 111 0.53 1.61 4.47
C MET A 111 -0.30 0.37 4.12
N VAL A 112 0.10 -0.39 3.09
CA VAL A 112 -0.57 -1.64 2.71
C VAL A 112 -0.32 -2.73 3.75
N LEU A 113 0.89 -2.80 4.28
CA LEU A 113 1.26 -3.71 5.36
C LEU A 113 0.45 -3.46 6.63
N ASP A 114 0.15 -2.19 6.96
CA ASP A 114 -0.77 -1.86 8.06
C ASP A 114 -2.16 -2.49 7.82
N ILE A 115 -2.65 -2.54 6.57
CA ILE A 115 -3.93 -3.20 6.23
C ILE A 115 -3.82 -4.71 6.40
N PHE A 116 -2.78 -5.37 5.89
CA PHE A 116 -2.66 -6.82 6.00
C PHE A 116 -2.45 -7.26 7.45
N ARG A 117 -1.55 -6.61 8.17
CA ARG A 117 -1.19 -6.95 9.55
C ARG A 117 -2.26 -6.55 10.54
N ASP A 118 -2.75 -5.31 10.49
CA ASP A 118 -3.63 -4.84 11.55
C ASP A 118 -5.09 -5.13 11.23
N VAL A 119 -5.52 -4.95 9.97
CA VAL A 119 -6.92 -5.22 9.61
C VAL A 119 -7.11 -6.71 9.37
N MET A 120 -6.44 -7.29 8.37
CA MET A 120 -6.79 -8.64 7.91
C MET A 120 -6.40 -9.72 8.92
N MET A 121 -5.20 -9.67 9.49
CA MET A 121 -4.77 -10.71 10.44
C MET A 121 -5.52 -10.65 11.78
N GLN A 122 -6.03 -9.49 12.20
CA GLN A 122 -6.79 -9.38 13.46
C GLN A 122 -8.28 -9.64 13.28
N THR A 123 -8.86 -9.20 12.15
CA THR A 123 -10.33 -9.15 11.99
C THR A 123 -10.90 -10.28 11.13
N LEU A 124 -10.07 -11.13 10.53
CA LEU A 124 -10.55 -12.40 9.98
C LEU A 124 -10.90 -13.37 11.14
N PRO A 125 -12.09 -14.00 11.13
CA PRO A 125 -12.59 -14.77 12.26
C PRO A 125 -11.87 -16.12 12.39
N ASP A 126 -11.10 -16.31 13.46
CA ASP A 126 -10.36 -17.56 13.71
C ASP A 126 -11.26 -18.79 13.90
N SER A 127 -12.56 -18.59 14.15
CA SER A 127 -13.55 -19.66 14.22
C SER A 127 -13.91 -20.26 12.86
N ASP A 128 -13.63 -19.57 11.74
CA ASP A 128 -13.90 -20.10 10.40
C ASP A 128 -12.75 -21.02 9.96
N PRO A 129 -13.02 -22.27 9.55
CA PRO A 129 -11.98 -23.25 9.22
C PRO A 129 -11.09 -22.86 8.04
N ARG A 130 -11.52 -21.89 7.21
CA ARG A 130 -10.74 -21.38 6.06
C ARG A 130 -9.69 -20.36 6.48
N VAL A 131 -9.91 -19.66 7.58
CA VAL A 131 -9.11 -18.49 8.00
C VAL A 131 -7.66 -18.83 8.37
N PRO A 132 -7.34 -19.95 9.06
CA PRO A 132 -5.95 -20.29 9.38
C PRO A 132 -5.03 -20.35 8.15
N GLU A 133 -5.52 -20.93 7.05
CA GLU A 133 -4.74 -21.02 5.81
C GLU A 133 -4.60 -19.65 5.13
N ILE A 134 -5.62 -18.80 5.18
CA ILE A 134 -5.56 -17.42 4.67
C ILE A 134 -4.53 -16.60 5.47
N LYS A 135 -4.56 -16.67 6.82
CA LYS A 135 -3.61 -15.95 7.68
C LYS A 135 -2.17 -16.43 7.45
N LYS A 136 -1.95 -17.71 7.18
CA LYS A 136 -0.62 -18.24 6.82
C LYS A 136 -0.09 -17.60 5.54
N LYS A 137 -0.92 -17.43 4.52
CA LYS A 137 -0.56 -16.76 3.26
C LYS A 137 -0.28 -15.27 3.48
N LEU A 138 -1.16 -14.59 4.20
CA LEU A 138 -0.97 -13.17 4.55
C LEU A 138 0.30 -12.95 5.37
N ALA A 139 0.68 -13.88 6.25
CA ALA A 139 1.92 -13.80 7.01
C ALA A 139 3.17 -13.92 6.13
N VAL A 140 3.11 -14.68 5.03
CA VAL A 140 4.19 -14.71 4.03
C VAL A 140 4.31 -13.34 3.36
N VAL A 141 3.20 -12.81 2.84
CA VAL A 141 3.16 -11.48 2.21
C VAL A 141 3.69 -10.41 3.18
N CYS A 142 3.20 -10.38 4.42
CA CYS A 142 3.62 -9.39 5.41
C CYS A 142 5.13 -9.41 5.68
N ARG A 143 5.74 -10.61 5.75
CA ARG A 143 7.18 -10.74 5.97
C ARG A 143 7.98 -10.23 4.76
N GLU A 144 7.50 -10.50 3.55
CA GLU A 144 8.15 -10.06 2.32
C GLU A 144 8.03 -8.54 2.14
N GLU A 145 6.86 -7.96 2.45
CA GLU A 145 6.66 -6.51 2.46
C GLU A 145 7.56 -5.78 3.48
N GLU A 146 7.82 -6.37 4.65
CA GLU A 146 8.79 -5.80 5.60
C GLU A 146 10.19 -5.64 4.99
N GLU A 147 10.62 -6.61 4.16
CA GLU A 147 11.90 -6.54 3.45
C GLU A 147 11.89 -5.44 2.38
N HIS A 148 10.77 -5.30 1.66
CA HIS A 148 10.61 -4.27 0.63
C HIS A 148 10.63 -2.86 1.24
N ILE A 149 9.91 -2.66 2.35
CA ILE A 149 9.90 -1.40 3.10
C ILE A 149 11.30 -1.08 3.62
N ALA A 150 11.98 -2.04 4.26
CA ALA A 150 13.32 -1.82 4.79
C ALA A 150 14.31 -1.39 3.69
N TRP A 151 14.19 -1.98 2.50
CA TRP A 151 14.94 -1.54 1.32
C TRP A 151 14.57 -0.12 0.89
N GLY A 152 13.26 0.17 0.78
CA GLY A 152 12.73 1.49 0.44
C GLY A 152 13.22 2.59 1.38
N GLU A 153 13.20 2.32 2.69
CA GLU A 153 13.70 3.23 3.72
C GLU A 153 15.20 3.49 3.60
N LYS A 154 16.00 2.43 3.42
CA LYS A 154 17.45 2.53 3.21
C LYS A 154 17.77 3.41 2.02
N GLU A 155 17.16 3.14 0.87
CA GLU A 155 17.43 3.89 -0.36
C GLU A 155 16.85 5.32 -0.31
N THR A 156 15.71 5.52 0.36
CA THR A 156 15.17 6.87 0.61
C THR A 156 16.15 7.72 1.41
N LYS A 157 16.75 7.18 2.49
CA LYS A 157 17.79 7.88 3.26
C LYS A 157 19.01 8.21 2.40
N ARG A 158 19.45 7.28 1.56
CA ARG A 158 20.55 7.50 0.61
C ARG A 158 20.24 8.66 -0.34
N PHE A 159 19.07 8.67 -0.96
CA PHE A 159 18.67 9.75 -1.87
C PHE A 159 18.52 11.10 -1.19
N LEU A 160 18.01 11.14 0.04
CA LEU A 160 17.94 12.38 0.82
C LEU A 160 19.34 12.92 1.17
N ALA A 161 20.32 12.04 1.40
CA ALA A 161 21.71 12.45 1.61
C ALA A 161 22.37 12.97 0.33
N GLU A 162 22.14 12.31 -0.82
CA GLU A 162 22.69 12.71 -2.12
C GLU A 162 22.01 13.94 -2.71
N SER A 163 20.71 14.11 -2.45
CA SER A 163 19.89 15.20 -2.98
C SER A 163 18.97 15.76 -1.90
N PRO A 164 19.50 16.59 -0.97
CA PRO A 164 18.74 17.12 0.17
C PRO A 164 17.48 17.89 -0.20
N TRP A 165 17.39 18.42 -1.42
CA TRP A 165 16.20 19.14 -1.89
C TRP A 165 14.96 18.23 -1.97
N LEU A 166 15.13 16.90 -2.13
CA LEU A 166 14.04 15.93 -2.20
C LEU A 166 13.15 15.91 -0.95
N ARG A 167 13.67 16.40 0.19
CA ARG A 167 12.88 16.55 1.43
C ARG A 167 11.60 17.37 1.21
N HIS A 168 11.65 18.37 0.32
CA HIS A 168 10.53 19.27 0.06
C HIS A 168 9.39 18.57 -0.67
N PRO A 169 9.59 17.99 -1.87
CA PRO A 169 8.52 17.27 -2.55
C PRO A 169 8.09 16.00 -1.78
N TYR A 170 8.98 15.31 -1.07
CA TYR A 170 8.59 14.12 -0.28
C TYR A 170 7.66 14.47 0.87
N TYR A 171 7.98 15.54 1.62
CA TYR A 171 7.09 16.08 2.63
C TYR A 171 5.74 16.52 2.02
N GLY A 172 5.77 17.21 0.88
CA GLY A 172 4.58 17.65 0.19
C GLY A 172 3.66 16.50 -0.25
N LEU A 173 4.23 15.44 -0.82
CA LEU A 173 3.48 14.26 -1.22
C LEU A 173 2.88 13.52 -0.03
N LEU A 174 3.63 13.38 1.06
CA LEU A 174 3.10 12.80 2.28
C LEU A 174 1.93 13.65 2.82
N GLU A 175 2.09 14.97 2.92
CA GLU A 175 1.00 15.86 3.36
C GLU A 175 -0.25 15.73 2.49
N LEU A 176 -0.10 15.60 1.16
CA LEU A 176 -1.22 15.36 0.26
C LEU A 176 -1.90 14.02 0.55
N GLN A 177 -1.15 12.94 0.66
CA GLN A 177 -1.68 11.60 0.97
C GLN A 177 -2.45 11.61 2.31
N LEU A 178 -1.86 12.17 3.36
CA LEU A 178 -2.47 12.23 4.68
C LEU A 178 -3.67 13.20 4.75
N SER A 179 -3.75 14.18 3.85
CA SER A 179 -4.88 15.12 3.77
C SER A 179 -6.10 14.50 3.08
N VAL A 180 -5.90 13.52 2.20
CA VAL A 180 -6.99 12.81 1.50
C VAL A 180 -7.60 11.71 2.38
N ALA A 181 -6.81 11.08 3.25
CA ALA A 181 -7.28 9.96 4.08
C ALA A 181 -8.55 10.24 4.92
N PRO A 182 -8.71 11.42 5.57
CA PRO A 182 -9.93 11.75 6.32
C PRO A 182 -11.18 12.00 5.44
N ILE A 183 -10.99 12.32 4.17
CA ILE A 183 -12.11 12.54 3.23
C ILE A 183 -12.74 11.18 2.89
N VAL A 184 -11.89 10.16 2.69
CA VAL A 184 -12.32 8.79 2.43
C VAL A 184 -13.08 8.23 3.64
N THR A 185 -12.58 8.41 4.87
CA THR A 185 -13.28 7.91 6.07
C THR A 185 -14.62 8.58 6.33
N ARG A 186 -14.75 9.88 6.07
CA ARG A 186 -16.03 10.61 6.21
C ARG A 186 -17.11 10.11 5.25
N ALA A 187 -16.73 9.74 4.03
CA ALA A 187 -17.68 9.20 3.05
C ALA A 187 -18.29 7.86 3.49
N PHE A 188 -17.58 7.09 4.33
CA PHE A 188 -18.06 5.82 4.87
C PHE A 188 -18.57 5.91 6.32
N ALA A 189 -18.43 7.06 6.98
CA ALA A 189 -18.62 7.20 8.43
C ALA A 189 -20.01 6.76 8.93
N GLY A 190 -21.08 7.08 8.19
CA GLY A 190 -22.44 6.72 8.60
C GLY A 190 -22.71 5.21 8.60
N ARG A 191 -22.20 4.50 7.59
CA ARG A 191 -22.35 3.04 7.47
C ARG A 191 -21.31 2.29 8.30
N ALA A 192 -20.11 2.85 8.42
CA ALA A 192 -19.02 2.30 9.22
C ALA A 192 -19.30 2.34 10.72
N ALA A 193 -20.00 3.36 11.23
CA ALA A 193 -20.25 3.53 12.67
C ALA A 193 -21.03 2.38 13.32
N GLN A 194 -21.88 1.69 12.55
CA GLN A 194 -22.70 0.58 13.06
C GLN A 194 -22.07 -0.80 12.82
N HIS A 195 -21.04 -0.88 11.96
CA HIS A 195 -20.38 -2.13 11.61
C HIS A 195 -19.26 -2.45 12.61
N LYS A 196 -19.17 -3.71 13.07
CA LYS A 196 -18.23 -4.17 14.12
C LYS A 196 -16.77 -3.81 13.84
N VAL A 197 -16.27 -4.14 12.64
CA VAL A 197 -14.90 -3.81 12.24
C VAL A 197 -14.75 -2.36 11.75
N LEU A 198 -15.60 -1.91 10.81
CA LEU A 198 -15.43 -0.60 10.16
C LEU A 198 -15.59 0.60 11.12
N ARG A 199 -16.23 0.44 12.28
CA ARG A 199 -16.30 1.51 13.30
C ARG A 199 -14.92 1.96 13.79
N HIS A 200 -13.91 1.10 13.66
CA HIS A 200 -12.52 1.41 14.02
C HIS A 200 -11.77 2.18 12.95
N LEU A 201 -12.28 2.22 11.71
CA LEU A 201 -11.59 2.79 10.56
C LEU A 201 -11.10 4.24 10.78
N PRO A 202 -11.86 5.16 11.41
CA PRO A 202 -11.35 6.50 11.70
C PRO A 202 -10.12 6.48 12.60
N ARG A 203 -10.14 5.68 13.68
CA ARG A 203 -9.02 5.52 14.61
C ARG A 203 -7.83 4.84 13.96
N PHE A 204 -8.09 3.83 13.12
CA PHE A 204 -7.05 3.13 12.35
C PHE A 204 -6.36 4.08 11.37
N VAL A 205 -7.12 4.92 10.66
CA VAL A 205 -6.54 5.92 9.75
C VAL A 205 -5.69 6.95 10.50
N ASP A 206 -6.12 7.40 11.68
CA ASP A 206 -5.29 8.28 12.51
C ASP A 206 -4.03 7.59 13.05
N HIS A 207 -4.12 6.30 13.35
CA HIS A 207 -2.96 5.48 13.71
C HIS A 207 -1.96 5.40 12.55
N VAL A 208 -2.39 5.03 11.34
CA VAL A 208 -1.55 4.98 10.14
C VAL A 208 -0.92 6.35 9.87
N LYS A 209 -1.69 7.44 9.95
CA LYS A 209 -1.17 8.80 9.80
C LYS A 209 -0.06 9.12 10.79
N ALA A 210 -0.23 8.75 12.06
CA ALA A 210 0.78 8.98 13.09
C ALA A 210 2.04 8.14 12.85
N ARG A 211 1.88 6.87 12.47
CA ARG A 211 2.99 5.97 12.12
C ARG A 211 3.79 6.51 10.94
N VAL A 212 3.13 6.82 9.83
CA VAL A 212 3.80 7.32 8.61
C VAL A 212 4.47 8.68 8.87
N TRP A 213 3.85 9.54 9.67
CA TRP A 213 4.47 10.81 10.08
C TRP A 213 5.79 10.55 10.84
N LYS A 214 5.77 9.65 11.82
CA LYS A 214 6.95 9.27 12.60
C LYS A 214 8.03 8.64 11.70
N GLN A 215 7.64 7.71 10.83
CA GLN A 215 8.54 7.11 9.84
C GLN A 215 9.20 8.19 8.97
N GLY A 216 8.43 9.18 8.53
CA GLY A 216 8.97 10.29 7.74
C GLY A 216 9.95 11.20 8.51
N GLN A 217 9.79 11.32 9.84
CA GLN A 217 10.74 12.01 10.70
C GLN A 217 12.05 11.20 10.83
N GLU A 218 11.94 9.89 11.03
CA GLU A 218 13.08 8.97 11.10
C GLU A 218 13.86 8.87 9.77
N LEU A 219 13.16 9.04 8.65
CA LEU A 219 13.74 9.13 7.31
C LEU A 219 14.36 10.51 7.00
N GLY A 220 14.01 11.54 7.77
CA GLY A 220 14.62 12.87 7.68
C GLY A 220 13.98 13.83 6.66
N PHE A 221 12.79 13.52 6.12
CA PHE A 221 12.07 14.44 5.22
C PHE A 221 10.87 15.14 5.90
N VAL A 222 10.34 14.59 6.99
CA VAL A 222 9.31 15.25 7.80
C VAL A 222 9.97 16.06 8.91
N PRO A 223 9.62 17.34 9.08
CA PRO A 223 10.17 18.16 10.15
C PRO A 223 9.63 17.74 11.52
N ALA A 224 10.42 18.01 12.58
CA ALA A 224 10.02 17.74 13.97
C ALA A 224 8.73 18.47 14.36
N VAL A 225 8.58 19.72 13.89
CA VAL A 225 7.40 20.56 14.09
C VAL A 225 6.72 20.78 12.74
N ARG A 226 5.40 20.62 12.70
CA ARG A 226 4.63 20.84 11.47
C ARG A 226 4.79 22.29 10.99
N PRO A 227 5.24 22.53 9.75
CA PRO A 227 5.46 23.88 9.23
C PRO A 227 4.17 24.67 9.04
N GLY A 228 4.31 25.99 8.94
CA GLY A 228 3.22 26.88 8.56
C GLY A 228 2.66 26.60 7.17
N LEU A 229 1.46 27.13 6.91
CA LEU A 229 0.69 26.87 5.69
C LEU A 229 1.46 27.19 4.39
N GLY A 230 2.23 28.28 4.37
CA GLY A 230 2.98 28.70 3.17
C GLY A 230 4.00 27.66 2.71
N TYR A 231 4.81 27.13 3.63
CA TYR A 231 5.78 26.07 3.30
C TYR A 231 5.08 24.77 2.90
N ARG A 232 3.96 24.44 3.56
CA ARG A 232 3.17 23.25 3.21
C ARG A 232 2.65 23.33 1.78
N LEU A 233 2.05 24.45 1.39
CA LEU A 233 1.57 24.67 0.02
C LEU A 233 2.72 24.58 -0.99
N PHE A 234 3.85 25.23 -0.72
CA PHE A 234 5.05 25.14 -1.54
C PHE A 234 5.51 23.68 -1.73
N ALA A 235 5.67 22.94 -0.63
CA ALA A 235 6.11 21.55 -0.66
C ALA A 235 5.13 20.67 -1.43
N MET A 236 3.82 20.81 -1.19
CA MET A 236 2.78 20.08 -1.91
C MET A 236 2.80 20.39 -3.40
N THR A 237 2.96 21.65 -3.81
CA THR A 237 3.11 22.02 -5.23
C THR A 237 4.30 21.31 -5.88
N TRP A 238 5.48 21.35 -5.24
CA TRP A 238 6.65 20.63 -5.74
C TRP A 238 6.46 19.11 -5.78
N GLY A 239 5.78 18.56 -4.78
CA GLY A 239 5.38 17.16 -4.75
C GLY A 239 4.53 16.78 -5.96
N VAL A 240 3.46 17.54 -6.23
CA VAL A 240 2.58 17.33 -7.38
C VAL A 240 3.34 17.47 -8.69
N LEU A 241 4.19 18.49 -8.85
CA LEU A 241 5.00 18.66 -10.06
C LEU A 241 5.94 17.47 -10.29
N LEU A 242 6.58 16.97 -9.23
CA LEU A 242 7.46 15.82 -9.31
C LEU A 242 6.69 14.54 -9.67
N PHE A 243 5.51 14.33 -9.08
CA PHE A 243 4.63 13.22 -9.40
C PHE A 243 4.13 13.29 -10.85
N ILE A 244 3.64 14.45 -11.30
CA ILE A 244 3.20 14.63 -12.70
C ILE A 244 4.34 14.32 -13.67
N ARG A 245 5.55 14.82 -13.37
CA ARG A 245 6.74 14.52 -14.17
C ARG A 245 7.03 13.01 -14.22
N SER A 246 6.92 12.30 -13.10
CA SER A 246 7.12 10.84 -13.10
C SER A 246 6.03 10.10 -13.90
N GLN A 247 4.82 10.65 -13.98
CA GLN A 247 3.73 10.07 -14.77
C GLN A 247 3.93 10.22 -16.29
N PHE A 248 4.57 11.29 -16.76
CA PHE A 248 4.86 11.45 -18.21
C PHE A 248 5.88 10.46 -18.74
N SER A 249 6.68 9.85 -17.86
CA SER A 249 7.56 8.76 -18.22
C SER A 249 6.89 7.38 -18.22
N ARG A 250 5.59 7.27 -17.91
CA ARG A 250 4.89 6.00 -17.61
C ARG A 250 5.16 4.89 -18.62
N SER A 251 5.44 3.73 -18.06
CA SER A 251 5.38 2.46 -18.76
C SER A 251 3.94 1.98 -18.75
N THR A 252 3.37 1.65 -19.92
CA THR A 252 2.12 0.89 -19.98
C THR A 252 2.42 -0.57 -19.72
N SER A 253 1.46 -1.26 -19.13
CA SER A 253 1.49 -2.70 -19.12
C SER A 253 0.13 -3.29 -19.43
N THR A 254 0.17 -4.47 -20.02
CA THR A 254 -0.99 -5.29 -20.34
C THR A 254 -1.38 -6.20 -19.19
N LEU A 255 -0.46 -6.57 -18.29
CA LEU A 255 -0.78 -7.49 -17.19
C LEU A 255 -1.84 -6.91 -16.25
N GLU A 256 -1.93 -5.58 -16.06
CA GLU A 256 -3.04 -4.94 -15.32
C GLU A 256 -4.44 -5.24 -15.93
N LYS A 257 -4.48 -5.67 -17.20
CA LYS A 257 -5.69 -6.00 -17.96
C LYS A 257 -5.93 -7.50 -18.07
N THR A 258 -4.87 -8.32 -17.99
CA THR A 258 -4.94 -9.77 -18.26
C THR A 258 -4.79 -10.62 -17.01
N TYR A 259 -4.26 -10.09 -15.90
CA TYR A 259 -3.93 -10.89 -14.71
C TYR A 259 -5.12 -11.69 -14.15
N LEU A 260 -6.34 -11.11 -14.14
CA LEU A 260 -7.53 -11.83 -13.66
C LEU A 260 -7.82 -13.06 -14.51
N THR A 261 -7.77 -12.91 -15.84
CA THR A 261 -7.98 -14.00 -16.79
C THR A 261 -6.88 -15.06 -16.66
N GLU A 262 -5.62 -14.64 -16.51
CA GLU A 262 -4.48 -15.54 -16.33
C GLU A 262 -4.57 -16.34 -15.02
N LEU A 263 -5.11 -15.74 -13.96
CA LEU A 263 -5.40 -16.41 -12.68
C LEU A 263 -6.68 -17.26 -12.71
N GLY A 264 -7.37 -17.34 -13.86
CA GLY A 264 -8.56 -18.16 -14.06
C GLY A 264 -9.87 -17.53 -13.55
N PHE A 265 -9.90 -16.21 -13.33
CA PHE A 265 -11.13 -15.49 -13.00
C PHE A 265 -11.79 -14.92 -14.27
N THR A 266 -13.12 -15.00 -14.32
CA THR A 266 -13.90 -14.28 -15.33
C THR A 266 -14.18 -12.87 -14.78
N PRO A 267 -13.68 -11.80 -15.42
CA PRO A 267 -13.89 -10.42 -14.97
C PRO A 267 -15.35 -9.95 -15.12
#